data_AF-A0AAJ2T7W2-F1
#
_entry.id   AF-A0AAJ2T7W2-F1
#
_cell.length_a   1.000
_cell.length_b   1.000
_cell.length_c   1.000
_cell.angle_alpha   90.00
_cell.angle_beta   90.00
_cell.angle_gamma   90.00
#
_symmetry.space_group_name_H-M   'P 1'
#
loop_
_entity.id
_entity.type
_entity.pdbx_description
1 polymer ?
#
loop_
_entity_poly.entity_id
_entity_poly.type
_entity_poly.pdbx_seq_one_letter_code
_entity_poly.pdbx_strand_id
1 'polypeptide(L)' 'MKYVTFSHNDGCRQDIRFTEILRKYNLKATFNLNSGFLGNRGRINHFGFDLPFDKIDPDEVKQVYEGFEVA' A
#
# COMPACT_ATOMS: atom_id res chain seq x y z
N MET A 1 5.10 14.69 25.17
CA MET A 1 5.37 13.48 24.36
C MET A 1 4.63 13.65 23.04
N LYS A 2 5.23 13.31 21.90
CA LYS A 2 4.58 13.38 20.58
C LYS A 2 4.46 11.97 20.03
N TYR A 3 3.28 11.62 19.53
CA TYR A 3 2.99 10.34 18.92
C TYR A 3 2.63 10.55 17.45
N VAL A 4 3.00 9.60 16.60
CA VAL A 4 2.74 9.63 15.16
C VAL A 4 2.17 8.29 14.72
N THR A 5 1.21 8.33 13.81
CA THR A 5 0.64 7.15 13.15
C THR A 5 0.75 7.36 11.65
N PHE A 6 1.11 6.31 10.91
CA PHE A 6 1.10 6.32 9.45
C PHE A 6 -0.12 5.54 8.97
N SER A 7 -0.84 6.11 8.00
CA SER A 7 -1.88 5.40 7.26
C SER A 7 -1.64 5.53 5.76
N HIS A 8 -1.91 4.47 5.02
CA HIS A 8 -1.82 4.43 3.57
C HIS A 8 -3.04 3.73 2.97
N ASN A 9 -3.45 4.13 1.77
CA ASN A 9 -4.71 3.69 1.17
C ASN A 9 -4.44 2.99 -0.17
N ASP A 10 -5.54 2.54 -0.79
CA ASP A 10 -5.63 2.14 -2.18
C ASP A 10 -5.03 0.77 -2.53
N GLY A 11 -4.09 0.24 -1.74
CA GLY A 11 -3.53 -1.09 -1.98
C GLY A 11 -2.83 -1.22 -3.34
N CYS A 12 -2.07 -0.19 -3.72
CA CYS A 12 -1.39 -0.16 -5.02
C CYS A 12 -0.06 -0.92 -4.98
N ARG A 13 0.46 -1.38 -6.13
CA ARG A 13 1.73 -2.14 -6.20
C ARG A 13 2.93 -1.39 -5.62
N GLN A 14 2.87 -0.07 -5.52
CA GLN A 14 3.85 0.77 -4.84
C GLN A 14 4.01 0.41 -3.34
N ASP A 15 3.00 -0.20 -2.72
CA ASP A 15 3.03 -0.66 -1.33
C ASP A 15 4.13 -1.69 -1.07
N ILE A 16 4.54 -2.46 -2.09
CA ILE A 16 5.65 -3.41 -1.98
C ILE A 16 6.91 -2.68 -1.52
N ARG A 17 7.30 -1.61 -2.22
CA ARG A 17 8.47 -0.81 -1.86
C ARG A 17 8.24 -0.02 -0.57
N PHE A 18 7.02 0.47 -0.34
CA PHE A 18 6.75 1.26 0.86
C PHE A 18 6.84 0.42 2.13
N THR A 19 6.29 -0.80 2.12
CA THR A 19 6.38 -1.74 3.24
C THR A 19 7.83 -2.15 3.53
N GLU A 20 8.67 -2.33 2.51
CA GLU A 20 10.12 -2.53 2.67
C GLU A 20 10.80 -1.35 3.39
N ILE A 21 10.47 -0.11 3.04
CA ILE A 21 11.00 1.09 3.69
C ILE A 21 10.58 1.15 5.15
N LEU A 22 9.29 0.92 5.43
CA LEU A 22 8.78 0.91 6.80
C LEU A 22 9.47 -0.16 7.66
N ARG A 23 9.63 -1.38 7.13
CA ARG A 23 10.37 -2.48 7.80
C ARG A 23 11.82 -2.08 8.08
N LYS A 24 12.51 -1.50 7.10
CA LYS A 24 13.91 -1.04 7.25
C LYS A 24 14.11 -0.07 8.43
N TYR A 25 13.12 0.77 8.70
CA TYR A 25 13.18 1.76 9.78
C TYR A 25 12.36 1.36 11.03
N ASN A 26 11.87 0.12 11.09
CA ASN A 26 11.03 -0.38 12.19
C ASN A 26 9.80 0.53 12.48
N LEU A 27 9.21 1.08 11.43
CA LEU A 27 8.03 1.94 11.51
C LEU A 27 6.76 1.10 11.35
N LYS A 28 5.69 1.52 12.04
CA LYS A 28 4.36 0.91 11.94
C LYS A 28 3.44 1.76 11.07
N ALA A 29 2.52 1.11 10.38
CA ALA A 29 1.49 1.77 9.58
C ALA A 29 0.22 0.90 9.50
N THR A 30 -0.89 1.55 9.17
CA THR A 30 -2.17 0.92 8.86
C THR A 30 -2.46 1.09 7.36
N PHE A 31 -2.80 -0.01 6.67
CA PHE A 31 -3.11 -0.01 5.25
C PHE A 31 -4.60 -0.27 5.03
N ASN A 32 -5.30 0.71 4.48
CA ASN A 32 -6.73 0.64 4.17
C ASN A 32 -6.92 0.06 2.77
N LEU A 33 -7.32 -1.21 2.69
CA LEU A 33 -7.39 -1.95 1.44
C LEU A 33 -8.84 -2.05 0.96
N ASN A 34 -9.10 -1.49 -0.21
CA ASN A 34 -10.37 -1.75 -0.88
C ASN A 34 -10.32 -3.11 -1.58
N SER A 35 -10.78 -4.15 -0.87
CA SER A 35 -10.75 -5.54 -1.32
C SER A 35 -11.44 -5.77 -2.67
N GLY A 36 -12.43 -4.95 -3.03
CA GLY A 36 -13.12 -5.01 -4.32
C GLY A 36 -12.26 -4.59 -5.52
N PHE A 37 -11.10 -3.97 -5.30
CA PHE A 37 -10.17 -3.57 -6.36
C PHE A 37 -8.90 -4.42 -6.43
N LEU A 38 -8.68 -5.37 -5.50
CA LEU A 38 -7.47 -6.21 -5.53
C LEU A 38 -7.34 -6.93 -6.87
N GLY A 39 -6.11 -6.95 -7.40
CA GLY A 39 -5.81 -7.50 -8.72
C GLY A 39 -6.17 -6.61 -9.92
N ASN A 40 -6.88 -5.50 -9.73
CA ASN A 40 -7.19 -4.60 -10.84
C ASN A 40 -5.91 -3.97 -11.41
N ARG A 41 -5.88 -3.84 -12.73
CA ARG A 41 -4.80 -3.19 -13.48
C ARG A 41 -5.31 -1.91 -14.11
N GLY A 42 -4.49 -0.88 -14.13
CA GLY A 42 -4.93 0.42 -14.60
C GLY A 42 -3.85 1.48 -14.61
N ARG A 43 -4.19 2.61 -15.21
CA ARG A 43 -3.34 3.80 -15.27
C ARG A 43 -4.14 5.01 -14.80
N ILE A 44 -3.46 5.96 -14.20
CA ILE A 44 -4.04 7.25 -13.80
C ILE A 44 -3.23 8.38 -14.43
N ASN A 45 -3.92 9.45 -14.82
CA ASN A 45 -3.26 10.72 -15.05
C ASN A 45 -3.22 11.48 -13.73
N HIS A 46 -2.03 11.65 -13.17
CA HIS A 46 -1.81 12.38 -11.94
C HIS A 46 -0.94 13.59 -12.24
N PHE A 47 -1.51 14.79 -12.22
CA PHE A 47 -0.83 16.05 -12.57
C PHE A 47 -0.11 16.02 -13.93
N GLY A 48 -0.73 15.42 -14.95
CA GLY A 48 -0.14 15.30 -16.28
C GLY A 48 0.80 14.09 -16.45
N PHE A 49 1.13 13.38 -15.38
CA PHE A 49 1.91 12.15 -15.43
C PHE A 49 1.01 10.93 -15.58
N ASP A 50 1.25 10.14 -16.62
CA ASP A 50 0.56 8.87 -16.82
C ASP A 50 1.29 7.75 -16.07
N LEU A 51 0.68 7.27 -14.99
CA LEU A 51 1.30 6.38 -14.00
C LEU A 51 0.53 5.07 -13.88
N PRO A 52 1.22 3.93 -13.68
CA PRO A 52 0.55 2.69 -13.31
C PRO A 52 -0.11 2.83 -11.94
N PHE A 53 -1.34 2.35 -11.85
CA PHE A 53 -2.15 2.33 -10.63
C PHE A 53 -2.70 0.92 -10.37
N ASP A 54 -1.85 -0.06 -10.63
CA ASP A 54 -2.15 -1.47 -10.42
C ASP A 54 -2.31 -1.76 -8.94
N LYS A 55 -3.28 -2.61 -8.61
CA LYS A 55 -3.56 -3.05 -7.26
C LYS A 55 -2.77 -4.32 -6.92
N ILE A 56 -2.48 -4.51 -5.64
CA ILE A 56 -1.89 -5.74 -5.12
C ILE A 56 -2.80 -6.92 -5.47
N ASP A 57 -2.22 -8.03 -5.88
CA ASP A 57 -2.99 -9.24 -6.16
C ASP A 57 -3.50 -9.86 -4.85
N PRO A 58 -4.72 -10.44 -4.82
CA PRO A 58 -5.32 -10.96 -3.58
C PRO A 58 -4.44 -11.97 -2.83
N ASP A 59 -3.66 -12.77 -3.55
CA ASP A 59 -2.73 -13.77 -3.03
C ASP A 59 -1.42 -13.17 -2.49
N GLU A 60 -1.03 -11.97 -2.95
CA GLU A 60 0.14 -11.24 -2.46
C GLU A 60 -0.14 -10.47 -1.15
N VAL A 61 -1.40 -10.12 -0.86
CA VAL A 61 -1.80 -9.25 0.27
C VAL A 61 -1.15 -9.69 1.59
N LYS A 62 -1.25 -10.99 1.92
CA LYS A 62 -0.71 -11.51 3.19
C LYS A 62 0.78 -11.24 3.33
N GLN A 63 1.55 -11.45 2.26
CA GLN A 63 2.99 -11.28 2.26
C GLN A 63 3.38 -9.80 2.27
N VAL A 64 2.71 -8.98 1.46
CA VAL A 64 3.04 -7.55 1.31
C VAL A 64 2.81 -6.79 2.61
N TYR A 65 1.70 -7.07 3.31
CA TYR A 65 1.32 -6.34 4.53
C TYR A 65 1.67 -7.07 5.83
N GLU A 66 2.47 -8.14 5.77
CA GLU A 66 2.90 -8.86 6.98
C GLU A 66 3.59 -7.92 7.98
N GLY A 67 3.10 -7.94 9.23
CA GLY A 67 3.57 -7.09 10.33
C GLY A 67 2.92 -5.71 10.41
N PHE A 68 2.03 -5.36 9.48
CA PHE A 68 1.26 -4.12 9.47
C PHE A 68 -0.22 -4.36 9.81
N GLU A 69 -0.90 -3.32 10.24
CA GLU A 69 -2.35 -3.35 10.40
C GLU A 69 -3.02 -3.18 9.04
N VAL A 70 -4.05 -3.98 8.75
CA VAL A 70 -4.88 -3.87 7.54
C VAL A 70 -6.29 -3.47 7.98
N ALA A 71 -6.83 -2.40 7.39
CA ALA A 71 -8.15 -1.84 7.64
C ALA A 71 -9.07 -2.01 6.43
#